data_AF-A0A924EPU1-F1
#
_entry.id   AF-A0A924EPU1-F1
#
_cell.length_a   1.000
_cell.length_b   1.000
_cell.length_c   1.000
_cell.angle_alpha   90.00
_cell.angle_beta   90.00
_cell.angle_gamma   90.00
#
_symmetry.space_group_name_H-M   'P 1'
#
loop_
_entity.id
_entity.type
_entity.pdbx_description
1 polymer ?
#
loop_
_entity_poly.entity_id
_entity_poly.type
_entity_poly.pdbx_seq_one_letter_code
_entity_poly.pdbx_strand_id
1 'polypeptide(L)'
;MKKFYLFNLFLISALGFSQENGIYLYPAGQEAYFGGKQQLYKDLHKNLVEHNFEKCKDTLQHFKVALIIKKDASVSIIRNTDDSLKIAENKCAYDLSKKVLVYLKNWKPAIYQNQKTAAIYE
;
A
#
# COMPACT_ATOMS: atom_id res chain seq x y z
N MET A 1 -35.31 -19.39 -50.96
CA MET A 1 -33.94 -19.04 -50.53
C MET A 1 -33.92 -17.61 -50.02
N LYS A 2 -33.08 -17.29 -49.02
CA LYS A 2 -32.86 -15.96 -48.40
C LYS A 2 -33.83 -15.52 -47.31
N LYS A 3 -33.76 -16.16 -46.14
CA LYS A 3 -34.06 -15.53 -44.84
C LYS A 3 -33.13 -16.09 -43.77
N PHE A 4 -31.85 -15.72 -43.84
CA PHE A 4 -30.88 -16.08 -42.80
C PHE A 4 -29.81 -14.99 -42.67
N TYR A 5 -30.24 -13.74 -42.55
CA TYR A 5 -29.35 -12.64 -42.22
C TYR A 5 -30.15 -11.69 -41.35
N LEU A 6 -29.98 -11.77 -40.02
CA LEU A 6 -30.22 -10.70 -39.03
C LEU A 6 -30.22 -11.28 -37.59
N PHE A 7 -29.24 -12.13 -37.26
CA PHE A 7 -29.06 -12.56 -35.86
C PHE A 7 -27.58 -12.73 -35.50
N ASN A 8 -26.73 -11.79 -35.94
CA ASN A 8 -25.28 -11.84 -35.63
C ASN A 8 -24.68 -10.44 -35.48
N LEU A 9 -25.37 -9.56 -34.75
CA LEU A 9 -24.85 -8.20 -34.48
C LEU A 9 -25.04 -7.77 -33.01
N PHE A 10 -24.85 -8.69 -32.06
CA PHE A 10 -25.01 -8.38 -30.62
C PHE A 10 -23.88 -8.89 -29.72
N LEU A 11 -22.68 -9.16 -30.27
CA LEU A 11 -21.58 -9.77 -29.51
C LEU A 11 -20.28 -8.93 -29.41
N ILE A 12 -20.25 -7.68 -29.86
CA ILE A 12 -18.98 -6.90 -29.93
C ILE A 12 -18.86 -5.83 -28.83
N SER A 13 -19.89 -5.57 -28.01
CA SER A 13 -19.84 -4.52 -26.98
C SER A 13 -19.37 -4.98 -25.60
N ALA A 14 -18.76 -6.17 -25.47
CA ALA A 14 -17.97 -6.50 -24.28
C ALA A 14 -16.66 -5.70 -24.33
N LEU A 15 -16.78 -4.41 -24.01
CA LEU A 15 -15.69 -3.49 -23.76
C LEU A 15 -14.69 -4.19 -22.83
N GLY A 16 -13.54 -4.52 -23.38
CA GLY A 16 -12.39 -4.95 -22.60
C GLY A 16 -12.00 -3.81 -21.67
N PHE A 17 -12.43 -3.90 -20.41
CA PHE A 17 -11.71 -3.22 -19.33
C PHE A 17 -10.35 -3.89 -19.26
N SER A 18 -9.38 -3.33 -19.98
CA SER A 18 -7.97 -3.58 -19.71
C SER A 18 -7.75 -3.19 -18.26
N GLN A 19 -7.64 -4.16 -17.36
CA GLN A 19 -7.18 -3.89 -16.00
C GLN A 19 -5.71 -3.53 -16.13
N GLU A 20 -5.44 -2.23 -16.12
CA GLU A 20 -4.08 -1.72 -15.99
C GLU A 20 -3.57 -2.18 -14.61
N ASN A 21 -2.91 -3.33 -14.60
CA ASN A 21 -2.37 -3.98 -13.39
C ASN A 21 -1.02 -3.35 -12.98
N GLY A 22 -0.87 -2.04 -13.21
CA GLY A 22 0.27 -1.29 -12.72
C GLY A 22 0.14 -1.07 -11.23
N ILE A 23 1.22 -1.30 -10.49
CA ILE A 23 1.35 -0.74 -9.14
C ILE A 23 1.82 0.70 -9.33
N TYR A 24 0.94 1.66 -9.06
CA TYR A 24 1.25 3.10 -9.19
C TYR A 24 1.81 3.68 -7.90
N LEU A 25 2.48 4.82 -7.98
CA LEU A 25 2.71 5.66 -6.82
C LEU A 25 1.38 6.16 -6.25
N TYR A 26 1.30 6.33 -4.93
CA TYR A 26 0.12 6.85 -4.26
C TYR A 26 -0.22 8.25 -4.82
N PRO A 27 -1.45 8.50 -5.26
CA PRO A 27 -1.80 9.74 -5.95
C PRO A 27 -1.55 10.99 -5.10
N ALA A 28 -0.94 12.02 -5.71
CA ALA A 28 -0.76 13.32 -5.08
C ALA A 28 -2.12 13.93 -4.67
N GLY A 29 -2.15 14.59 -3.50
CA GLY A 29 -3.36 15.20 -2.95
C GLY A 29 -4.30 14.26 -2.21
N GLN A 30 -4.05 12.94 -2.24
CA GLN A 30 -4.75 11.98 -1.40
C GLN A 30 -3.90 11.63 -0.18
N GLU A 31 -4.55 11.43 0.97
CA GLU A 31 -3.85 10.88 2.14
C GLU A 31 -3.95 9.36 2.14
N ALA A 32 -2.83 8.70 2.48
CA ALA A 32 -2.74 7.25 2.63
C ALA A 32 -3.26 6.72 3.98
N TYR A 33 -3.47 7.61 4.95
CA TYR A 33 -3.87 7.26 6.31
C TYR A 33 -4.97 8.20 6.79
N PHE A 34 -5.95 7.71 7.54
CA PHE A 34 -7.01 8.54 8.10
C PHE A 34 -6.42 9.55 9.09
N GLY A 35 -6.70 10.85 8.90
CA GLY A 35 -6.06 11.92 9.68
C GLY A 35 -4.62 12.25 9.23
N GLY A 36 -4.21 11.76 8.07
CA GLY A 36 -2.94 12.08 7.43
C GLY A 36 -1.70 11.60 8.19
N LYS A 37 -0.54 12.16 7.82
CA LYS A 37 0.77 11.78 8.40
C LYS A 37 0.81 12.02 9.91
N GLN A 38 0.18 13.09 10.39
CA GLN A 38 0.16 13.41 11.83
C GLN A 38 -0.52 12.30 12.63
N GLN A 39 -1.70 11.83 12.18
CA GLN A 39 -2.38 10.73 12.86
C GLN A 39 -1.62 9.42 12.73
N LEU A 40 -1.00 9.15 11.58
CA LEU A 40 -0.12 7.99 11.41
C LEU A 40 0.99 7.93 12.47
N TYR A 41 1.70 9.05 12.71
CA TYR A 41 2.75 9.09 13.73
C TYR A 41 2.21 8.96 15.16
N LYS A 42 1.03 9.52 15.45
CA LYS A 42 0.36 9.33 16.75
C LYS A 42 0.01 7.86 16.98
N ASP A 43 -0.62 7.22 15.99
CA ASP A 43 -1.02 5.81 16.08
C ASP A 43 0.22 4.90 16.16
N LEU A 44 1.28 5.20 15.41
CA LEU A 44 2.57 4.52 15.51
C LEU A 44 3.12 4.59 16.93
N HIS A 45 3.25 5.80 17.49
CA HIS A 45 3.79 5.99 18.84
C HIS A 45 2.93 5.29 19.90
N LYS A 46 1.60 5.44 19.81
CA LYS A 46 0.64 4.78 20.69
C LYS A 46 0.84 3.27 20.69
N ASN A 47 0.88 2.63 19.52
CA ASN A 47 1.04 1.19 19.42
C ASN A 47 2.43 0.71 19.89
N LEU A 48 3.48 1.53 19.70
CA LEU A 48 4.80 1.21 20.26
C LEU A 48 4.77 1.13 21.80
N VAL A 49 4.07 2.06 22.45
CA VAL A 49 3.96 2.13 23.91
C VAL A 49 2.99 1.06 24.45
N GLU A 50 1.79 0.96 23.91
CA GLU A 50 0.74 0.05 24.42
C GLU A 50 1.13 -1.43 24.34
N HIS A 51 1.89 -1.80 23.30
CA HIS A 51 2.36 -3.17 23.11
C HIS A 51 3.75 -3.42 23.70
N ASN A 52 4.31 -2.47 24.46
CA ASN A 52 5.62 -2.59 25.12
C ASN A 52 6.75 -3.03 24.18
N PHE A 53 6.80 -2.45 22.98
CA PHE A 53 7.86 -2.78 22.05
C PHE A 53 9.22 -2.34 22.58
N GLU A 54 10.20 -3.25 22.56
CA GLU A 54 11.57 -2.92 22.91
C GLU A 54 12.15 -1.87 21.95
N LYS A 55 12.78 -0.86 22.52
CA LYS A 55 13.54 0.14 21.76
C LYS A 55 14.81 -0.48 21.20
N CYS A 56 15.25 0.02 20.04
CA CYS A 56 16.56 -0.35 19.52
C CYS A 56 17.66 0.15 20.45
N LYS A 57 18.65 -0.72 20.72
CA LYS A 57 19.81 -0.38 21.57
C LYS A 57 20.63 0.75 20.97
N ASP A 58 20.82 0.68 19.64
CA ASP A 58 21.41 1.75 18.86
C ASP A 58 20.31 2.77 18.49
N THR A 59 20.40 3.96 19.07
CA THR A 59 19.44 5.04 18.86
C THR A 59 19.59 5.75 17.51
N LEU A 60 20.67 5.47 16.76
CA LEU A 60 20.89 6.03 15.43
C LEU A 60 20.17 5.24 14.34
N GLN A 61 19.71 4.02 14.64
CA GLN A 61 19.00 3.22 13.66
C GLN A 61 17.66 3.85 13.30
N HIS A 62 17.45 4.04 12.00
CA HIS A 62 16.22 4.52 11.42
C HIS A 62 15.99 3.83 10.09
N PHE A 63 14.73 3.51 9.78
CA PHE A 63 14.40 2.85 8.52
C PHE A 63 13.10 3.42 7.96
N LYS A 64 13.19 4.02 6.76
CA LYS A 64 12.04 4.51 6.01
C LYS A 64 11.41 3.33 5.26
N VAL A 65 10.14 3.05 5.53
CA VAL A 65 9.42 1.93 4.91
C VAL A 65 8.63 2.42 3.71
N ALA A 66 8.84 1.81 2.55
CA ALA A 66 7.92 1.89 1.42
C ALA A 66 6.86 0.79 1.54
N LEU A 67 5.59 1.16 1.34
CA LEU A 67 4.43 0.29 1.52
C LEU A 67 3.65 0.15 0.23
N ILE A 68 3.17 -1.06 -0.08
CA ILE A 68 2.01 -1.22 -0.98
C ILE A 68 0.77 -1.19 -0.12
N ILE A 69 -0.13 -0.24 -0.39
CA ILE A 69 -1.47 -0.20 0.16
C ILE A 69 -2.41 -0.83 -0.87
N LYS A 70 -3.06 -1.92 -0.50
CA LYS A 70 -3.92 -2.71 -1.39
C LYS A 70 -5.33 -2.11 -1.45
N LYS A 71 -6.13 -2.59 -2.43
CA LYS A 71 -7.52 -2.16 -2.65
C LYS A 71 -8.43 -2.37 -1.43
N ASP A 72 -8.12 -3.35 -0.59
CA ASP A 72 -8.82 -3.70 0.66
C ASP A 72 -8.28 -2.94 1.89
N ALA A 73 -7.42 -1.92 1.68
CA ALA A 73 -6.70 -1.18 2.71
C ALA A 73 -5.67 -1.97 3.53
N SER A 74 -5.42 -3.24 3.22
CA SER A 74 -4.29 -3.95 3.81
C SER A 74 -2.96 -3.45 3.26
N VAL A 75 -1.88 -3.59 4.04
CA VAL A 75 -0.56 -3.09 3.67
C VAL A 75 0.51 -4.18 3.71
N SER A 76 1.52 -4.03 2.87
CA SER A 76 2.72 -4.86 2.87
C SER A 76 3.95 -4.03 2.58
N ILE A 77 5.07 -4.34 3.23
CA ILE A 77 6.35 -3.69 2.99
C ILE A 77 6.90 -4.11 1.63
N ILE A 78 7.35 -3.14 0.85
CA ILE A 78 8.13 -3.38 -0.37
C ILE A 78 9.56 -3.68 0.06
N ARG A 79 10.07 -4.84 -0.38
CA ARG A 79 11.48 -5.19 -0.18
C ARG A 79 12.18 -5.02 -1.52
N ASN A 80 12.98 -3.96 -1.67
CA ASN A 80 13.91 -3.86 -2.78
C ASN A 80 15.17 -4.68 -2.44
N THR A 81 15.73 -5.39 -3.43
CA THR A 81 17.01 -6.10 -3.30
C THR A 81 18.15 -5.15 -2.95
N ASP A 82 18.07 -3.91 -3.40
CA ASP A 82 19.07 -2.86 -3.17
C ASP A 82 19.08 -2.35 -1.72
N ASP A 83 18.02 -2.59 -0.95
CA ASP A 83 17.93 -2.16 0.46
C ASP A 83 18.61 -3.14 1.43
N SER A 84 19.20 -4.23 0.93
CA SER A 84 19.81 -5.27 1.78
C SER A 84 20.86 -4.72 2.77
N LEU A 85 21.73 -3.81 2.33
CA LEU A 85 22.72 -3.16 3.18
C LEU A 85 22.06 -2.22 4.21
N LYS A 86 21.13 -1.37 3.78
CA LYS A 86 20.39 -0.46 4.67
C LYS A 86 19.61 -1.23 5.74
N ILE A 87 18.98 -2.34 5.35
CA ILE A 87 18.26 -3.25 6.26
C ILE A 87 19.25 -3.89 7.23
N ALA A 88 20.43 -4.31 6.78
CA ALA A 88 21.43 -4.90 7.66
C ALA A 88 21.94 -3.90 8.71
N GLU A 89 22.25 -2.66 8.29
CA GLU A 89 22.70 -1.58 9.17
C GLU A 89 21.60 -1.12 10.15
N ASN A 90 20.33 -1.16 9.72
CA ASN A 90 19.18 -0.68 10.51
C ASN A 90 18.23 -1.82 10.90
N LYS A 91 18.77 -3.02 11.13
CA LYS A 91 17.98 -4.25 11.29
C LYS A 91 16.93 -4.14 12.39
N CYS A 92 17.26 -3.52 13.52
CA CYS A 92 16.31 -3.37 14.62
C CYS A 92 15.15 -2.45 14.20
N ALA A 93 15.44 -1.30 13.58
CA ALA A 93 14.40 -0.38 13.12
C ALA A 93 13.51 -1.03 12.04
N TYR A 94 14.11 -1.77 11.10
CA TYR A 94 13.36 -2.53 10.09
C TYR A 94 12.44 -3.59 10.72
N ASP A 95 12.96 -4.38 11.65
CA ASP A 95 12.16 -5.41 12.32
C ASP A 95 11.05 -4.81 13.19
N LEU A 96 11.33 -3.71 13.89
CA LEU A 96 10.34 -2.99 14.67
C LEU A 96 9.23 -2.43 13.77
N SER A 97 9.58 -1.86 12.61
CA SER A 97 8.60 -1.33 11.66
C SER A 97 7.63 -2.41 11.16
N LYS A 98 8.12 -3.62 10.84
CA LYS A 98 7.28 -4.77 10.49
C LYS A 98 6.32 -5.14 11.61
N LYS A 99 6.82 -5.19 12.85
CA LYS A 99 6.04 -5.59 14.02
C LYS A 99 4.94 -4.59 14.34
N VAL A 100 5.20 -3.28 14.27
CA VAL A 100 4.20 -2.27 14.59
C VAL A 100 3.20 -2.04 13.45
N LEU A 101 3.61 -2.26 12.18
CA LEU A 101 2.76 -2.07 11.00
C LEU A 101 1.46 -2.88 11.08
N VAL A 102 1.48 -4.06 11.72
CA VAL A 102 0.31 -4.91 11.86
C VAL A 102 -0.81 -4.26 12.68
N TYR A 103 -0.51 -3.26 13.51
CA TYR A 103 -1.48 -2.55 14.34
C TYR A 103 -1.99 -1.24 13.70
N LEU A 104 -1.31 -0.76 12.65
CA LEU A 104 -1.73 0.42 11.91
C LEU A 104 -2.83 0.03 10.92
N LYS A 105 -4.09 0.23 11.29
CA LYS A 105 -5.26 -0.24 10.49
C LYS A 105 -5.96 0.85 9.67
N ASN A 106 -5.69 2.12 9.94
CA ASN A 106 -6.43 3.25 9.34
C ASN A 106 -5.92 3.66 7.95
N TRP A 107 -5.40 2.71 7.17
CA TRP A 107 -4.93 2.96 5.80
C TRP A 107 -6.10 3.23 4.86
N LYS A 108 -5.85 4.06 3.84
CA LYS A 108 -6.80 4.36 2.76
C LYS A 108 -6.26 3.79 1.45
N PRO A 109 -7.05 3.01 0.69
CA PRO A 109 -6.65 2.64 -0.66
C PRO A 109 -6.62 3.89 -1.54
N ALA A 110 -5.69 3.93 -2.49
CA ALA A 110 -5.64 5.00 -3.47
C ALA A 110 -6.90 4.99 -4.35
N ILE A 111 -7.37 6.17 -4.73
CA ILE A 111 -8.46 6.33 -5.69
C ILE A 111 -7.88 6.79 -7.03
N TYR A 112 -8.05 5.99 -8.07
CA TYR A 112 -7.70 6.33 -9.45
C TYR A 112 -8.92 6.14 -10.34
N GLN A 113 -9.29 7.16 -11.11
CA GLN A 113 -10.51 7.14 -11.94
C GLN A 113 -11.76 6.67 -11.17
N ASN A 114 -11.93 7.16 -9.94
CA ASN A 114 -13.03 6.79 -9.01
C ASN A 114 -13.07 5.32 -8.58
N GLN A 115 -11.98 4.57 -8.78
CA GLN A 115 -11.84 3.18 -8.34
C GLN A 115 -10.73 3.03 -7.30
N LYS A 116 -10.94 2.12 -6.34
CA LYS A 116 -9.89 1.72 -5.39
C LYS A 116 -8.80 0.96 -6.14
N THR A 117 -7.56 1.43 -6.05
CA THR A 117 -6.40 0.78 -6.63
C THR A 117 -5.31 0.52 -5.59
N ALA A 118 -4.47 -0.47 -5.87
CA ALA A 118 -3.27 -0.70 -5.06
C ALA A 118 -2.20 0.32 -5.45
N ALA A 119 -1.50 0.89 -4.48
CA ALA A 119 -0.49 1.92 -4.74
C ALA A 119 0.67 1.89 -3.74
N ILE A 120 1.83 2.39 -4.17
CA ILE A 120 3.06 2.52 -3.38
C ILE A 120 3.04 3.85 -2.64
N TYR A 121 3.16 3.78 -1.32
CA TYR A 121 3.32 4.94 -0.46
C TYR A 121 4.73 4.96 0.13
N GLU A 122 5.41 6.10 -0.01
CA GLU A 122 6.77 6.37 0.48
C GLU A 122 6.81 7.58 1.41
#